data_AF-A0A848YJC4-F1
#
_entry.id   AF-A0A848YJC4-F1
#
_cell.length_a   1.000
_cell.length_b   1.000
_cell.length_c   1.000
_cell.angle_alpha   90.00
_cell.angle_beta   90.00
_cell.angle_gamma   90.00
#
_symmetry.space_group_name_H-M   'P 1'
#
loop_
_entity.id
_entity.type
_entity.pdbx_description
1 polymer ?
#
loop_
_entity_poly.entity_id
_entity_poly.type
_entity_poly.pdbx_seq_one_letter_code
_entity_poly.pdbx_strand_id
1 'polypeptide(L)'
;MNELGPTTVTQLAQSLELERTAATRNLAVMEKAGLIKRREGEDRRERVVEITAEGRKRLNTARPMWRNAQRDLIDKIGEPIAGSLLQKLDSIA
;
A
#
# COMPACT_ATOMS: atom_id res chain seq x y z
N MET A 1 6.05 -1.35 -0.70
CA MET A 1 5.54 -2.07 0.51
C MET A 1 6.45 -3.20 1.03
N ASN A 2 7.54 -3.60 0.36
CA ASN A 2 8.61 -4.42 0.97
C ASN A 2 9.79 -3.60 1.50
N GLU A 3 9.81 -2.28 1.26
CA GLU A 3 11.03 -1.48 1.32
C GLU A 3 11.16 -0.63 2.60
N LEU A 4 10.07 -0.44 3.36
CA LEU A 4 10.05 0.49 4.50
C LEU A 4 10.30 -0.16 5.88
N GLY A 5 10.36 -1.50 5.96
CA GLY A 5 10.43 -2.20 7.24
C GLY A 5 9.27 -1.82 8.19
N PRO A 6 9.43 -2.01 9.52
CA PRO A 6 8.53 -1.43 10.51
C PRO A 6 8.54 0.10 10.38
N THR A 7 7.37 0.73 10.21
CA THR A 7 7.27 2.16 9.92
C THR A 7 6.07 2.79 10.64
N THR A 8 6.10 4.09 10.93
CA THR A 8 4.97 4.78 11.57
C THR A 8 3.80 4.98 10.59
N VAL A 9 2.59 5.20 11.11
CA VAL A 9 1.42 5.52 10.25
C VAL A 9 1.65 6.77 9.41
N THR A 10 2.34 7.78 9.96
CA THR A 10 2.64 9.03 9.26
C THR A 10 3.62 8.81 8.11
N GLN A 11 4.71 8.06 8.34
CA GLN A 11 5.66 7.71 7.28
C GLN A 11 5.02 6.85 6.20
N LEU A 12 4.16 5.91 6.58
CA LEU A 12 3.43 5.10 5.61
C LEU A 12 2.49 5.94 4.76
N ALA A 13 1.74 6.85 5.38
CA ALA A 13 0.84 7.77 4.69
C ALA A 13 1.61 8.64 3.69
N GLN A 14 2.73 9.23 4.10
CA GLN A 14 3.61 10.01 3.22
C GLN A 14 4.16 9.18 2.05
N SER A 15 4.68 7.99 2.33
CA SER A 15 5.26 7.12 1.30
C SER A 15 4.27 6.59 0.26
N LEU A 16 2.98 6.58 0.61
CA LEU A 16 1.90 6.14 -0.26
C LEU A 16 1.10 7.30 -0.82
N GLU A 17 1.51 8.54 -0.54
CA GLU A 17 0.77 9.77 -0.89
C GLU A 17 -0.70 9.71 -0.47
N LEU A 18 -0.95 9.11 0.70
CA LEU A 18 -2.27 8.95 1.29
C LEU A 18 -2.51 9.99 2.37
N GLU A 19 -3.72 10.52 2.39
CA GLU A 19 -4.23 11.24 3.55
C GLU A 19 -4.13 10.38 4.82
N ARG A 20 -3.68 10.98 5.92
CA ARG A 20 -3.40 10.23 7.16
C ARG A 20 -4.64 9.51 7.70
N THR A 21 -5.83 10.09 7.51
CA THR A 21 -7.10 9.48 7.92
C THR A 21 -7.48 8.28 7.04
N ALA A 22 -7.13 8.29 5.75
CA ALA A 22 -7.30 7.15 4.86
C ALA A 22 -6.34 6.01 5.25
N ALA A 23 -5.05 6.34 5.46
CA ALA A 23 -4.05 5.37 5.92
C ALA A 23 -4.47 4.72 7.24
N THR A 24 -4.94 5.51 8.22
CA THR A 24 -5.38 4.99 9.53
C THR A 24 -6.56 4.02 9.41
N ARG A 25 -7.56 4.35 8.58
CA ARG A 25 -8.73 3.49 8.33
C ARG A 25 -8.34 2.18 7.64
N ASN A 26 -7.51 2.25 6.60
CA ASN A 26 -7.02 1.06 5.88
C ASN A 26 -6.25 0.13 6.82
N LEU A 27 -5.34 0.69 7.63
CA LEU A 27 -4.56 -0.07 8.59
C LEU A 27 -5.43 -0.73 9.67
N ALA A 28 -6.51 -0.10 10.13
CA ALA A 28 -7.42 -0.69 11.11
C ALA A 28 -8.13 -1.93 10.54
N VAL A 29 -8.55 -1.88 9.28
CA VAL A 29 -9.14 -3.04 8.58
C VAL A 29 -8.12 -4.17 8.44
N MET A 30 -6.89 -3.84 8.05
CA MET A 30 -5.80 -4.82 7.91
C MET A 30 -5.40 -5.45 9.25
N GLU A 31 -5.42 -4.69 10.34
CA GLU A 31 -5.14 -5.17 11.70
C GLU A 31 -6.23 -6.13 12.18
N LYS A 32 -7.51 -5.76 12.00
CA LYS A 32 -8.66 -6.63 12.31
C LYS A 32 -8.62 -7.95 11.53
N ALA A 33 -8.08 -7.93 10.32
CA ALA A 33 -7.88 -9.11 9.49
C ALA A 33 -6.59 -9.90 9.81
N GLY A 34 -5.80 -9.48 10.80
CA GLY A 34 -4.56 -10.15 11.20
C GLY A 34 -3.40 -10.00 10.22
N LEU A 35 -3.48 -9.07 9.26
CA LEU A 35 -2.49 -8.89 8.20
C LEU A 35 -1.33 -7.97 8.63
N ILE A 36 -1.59 -7.10 9.60
CA ILE A 36 -0.59 -6.23 10.22
C ILE A 36 -0.79 -6.25 11.73
N LYS A 37 0.26 -5.87 12.47
CA LYS A 37 0.22 -5.60 13.91
C LYS A 37 0.74 -4.19 14.17
N ARG A 38 0.20 -3.52 15.18
CA ARG A 38 0.75 -2.26 15.71
C ARG A 38 1.50 -2.52 17.01
N ARG A 39 2.68 -1.94 17.14
CA ARG A 39 3.49 -1.96 18.36
C ARG A 39 3.85 -0.54 18.77
N GLU A 40 4.15 -0.35 20.05
CA GLU A 40 4.78 0.88 20.51
C GLU A 40 6.14 1.04 19.83
N GLY A 41 6.43 2.25 19.36
CA GLY A 41 7.74 2.66 18.90
C GLY A 41 8.70 2.95 20.05
N GLU A 42 9.88 3.47 19.73
CA GLU A 42 10.85 3.90 20.74
C GLU A 42 10.36 5.13 21.53
N ASP A 43 9.67 6.07 20.86
CA ASP A 43 8.81 7.05 21.53
C ASP A 43 7.43 6.43 21.77
N ARG A 44 6.93 6.48 23.01
CA ARG A 44 5.59 6.01 23.41
C ARG A 44 4.44 6.66 22.63
N ARG A 45 4.70 7.80 21.98
CA ARG A 45 3.72 8.51 21.14
C ARG A 45 3.67 7.98 19.70
N GLU A 46 4.65 7.18 19.28
CA GLU A 46 4.72 6.60 17.95
C GLU A 46 4.17 5.17 17.94
N ARG A 47 3.28 4.89 16.97
CA ARG A 47 2.77 3.55 16.68
C ARG A 47 3.43 3.05 15.42
N VAL A 48 4.21 1.99 15.56
CA VAL A 48 4.90 1.33 14.44
C VAL A 48 4.00 0.22 13.90
N VAL A 49 3.85 0.19 12.58
CA VAL A 49 3.12 -0.83 11.84
C VAL A 49 4.10 -1.87 11.31
N GLU A 50 3.78 -3.14 11.52
CA GLU A 50 4.56 -4.26 11.01
C GLU A 50 3.63 -5.28 10.34
N ILE A 51 4.04 -5.79 9.18
CA ILE A 51 3.27 -6.84 8.48
C ILE A 51 3.46 -8.19 9.20
N THR A 52 2.38 -8.95 9.35
CA THR A 52 2.45 -10.29 9.95
C THR A 52 2.90 -11.33 8.92
N ALA A 53 3.21 -12.55 9.37
CA ALA A 53 3.47 -13.66 8.46
C ALA A 53 2.27 -13.96 7.54
N GLU A 54 1.04 -13.90 8.08
CA GLU A 54 -0.18 -14.06 7.29
C GLU A 54 -0.38 -12.91 6.30
N GLY A 55 -0.12 -11.67 6.73
CA GLY A 55 -0.12 -10.51 5.84
C GLY A 55 0.86 -10.67 4.68
N ARG A 56 2.07 -11.18 4.97
CA ARG A 56 3.09 -11.47 3.96
C ARG A 56 2.61 -12.52 2.96
N LYS A 57 2.03 -13.63 3.46
CA LYS A 57 1.47 -14.70 2.62
C LYS A 57 0.37 -14.17 1.71
N ARG A 58 -0.58 -13.42 2.27
CA ARG A 58 -1.69 -12.82 1.51
C ARG A 58 -1.20 -11.83 0.47
N LEU A 59 -0.20 -11.02 0.80
CA LEU A 59 0.43 -10.10 -0.14
C LEU A 59 1.08 -10.86 -1.30
N ASN A 60 1.80 -11.95 -1.03
CA ASN A 60 2.43 -12.76 -2.06
C ASN A 60 1.40 -13.41 -3.01
N THR A 61 0.24 -13.81 -2.49
CA THR A 61 -0.87 -14.32 -3.32
C THR A 61 -1.56 -13.21 -4.11
N ALA A 62 -1.76 -12.03 -3.52
CA ALA A 62 -2.48 -10.93 -4.16
C ALA A 62 -1.65 -10.21 -5.25
N ARG A 63 -0.33 -10.12 -5.09
CA ARG A 63 0.58 -9.46 -6.05
C ARG A 63 0.42 -9.94 -7.50
N PRO A 64 0.46 -11.25 -7.83
CA PRO A 64 0.27 -11.69 -9.21
C PRO A 64 -1.13 -11.38 -9.74
N MET A 65 -2.17 -11.47 -8.89
CA MET A 65 -3.55 -11.13 -9.29
C MET A 65 -3.67 -9.65 -9.65
N TRP A 66 -3.05 -8.77 -8.85
CA TRP A 66 -3.00 -7.33 -9.12
C TRP A 66 -2.28 -7.03 -10.44
N ARG A 67 -1.11 -7.65 -10.67
CA ARG A 67 -0.38 -7.48 -11.94
C ARG A 67 -1.22 -7.92 -13.14
N ASN A 68 -1.97 -9.01 -13.02
CA ASN A 68 -2.87 -9.45 -14.07
C ASN A 68 -4.00 -8.43 -14.30
N ALA A 69 -4.63 -7.92 -13.24
CA ALA A 69 -5.66 -6.89 -13.38
C ALA A 69 -5.14 -5.61 -14.04
N GLN A 70 -3.90 -5.20 -13.74
CA GLN A 70 -3.24 -4.07 -14.40
C GLN A 70 -2.99 -4.37 -15.89
N ARG A 71 -2.46 -5.55 -16.21
CA ARG A 71 -2.26 -5.97 -17.61
C ARG A 71 -3.58 -5.99 -18.38
N ASP A 72 -4.62 -6.60 -17.81
CA ASP A 72 -5.94 -6.69 -18.45
C ASP A 72 -6.55 -5.30 -18.70
N LEU A 73 -6.25 -4.31 -17.85
CA LEU A 73 -6.63 -2.92 -18.09
C LEU A 73 -5.86 -2.33 -19.27
N ILE A 74 -4.53 -2.49 -19.29
CA ILE A 74 -3.66 -2.00 -20.37
C ILE A 74 -4.05 -2.63 -21.71
N ASP A 75 -4.31 -3.93 -21.75
CA ASP A 75 -4.73 -4.66 -22.96
C ASP A 75 -6.05 -4.12 -23.52
N LYS A 76 -6.97 -3.66 -22.66
CA LYS A 76 -8.27 -3.10 -23.06
C LYS A 76 -8.18 -1.68 -23.59
N ILE A 77 -7.29 -0.86 -23.03
CA ILE A 77 -7.16 0.56 -23.42
C ILE A 77 -6.03 0.79 -24.43
N GLY A 78 -5.11 -0.16 -24.60
CA GLY A 78 -3.93 -0.07 -25.44
C GLY A 78 -2.78 0.70 -24.77
N GLU A 79 -1.55 0.24 -25.02
CA GLU A 79 -0.30 0.82 -24.51
C GLU A 79 -0.17 2.34 -24.72
N PRO A 80 -0.51 2.92 -25.89
CA PRO A 80 -0.37 4.37 -26.09
C PRO A 80 -1.27 5.20 -25.16
N ILE A 81 -2.49 4.72 -24.91
CA ILE A 81 -3.44 5.40 -24.02
C ILE A 81 -3.02 5.21 -22.57
N ALA A 82 -2.62 3.99 -22.19
CA ALA A 82 -2.11 3.69 -20.85
C ALA A 82 -0.89 4.58 -20.51
N GLY A 83 0.09 4.67 -21.41
CA GLY A 83 1.28 5.51 -21.23
C GLY A 83 0.95 6.99 -21.10
N SER A 84 0.07 7.52 -21.96
CA SER A 84 -0.36 8.92 -21.90
C SER A 84 -1.13 9.24 -20.61
N LEU A 85 -1.96 8.31 -20.12
CA LEU A 85 -2.68 8.46 -18.86
C LEU A 85 -1.72 8.51 -17.67
N LEU A 86 -0.76 7.57 -17.60
CA LEU A 86 0.23 7.55 -16.52
C LEU A 86 1.06 8.85 -16.50
N GLN A 87 1.55 9.29 -17.65
CA GLN A 87 2.28 10.56 -17.76
C GLN A 87 1.46 11.76 -17.29
N LYS A 88 0.15 11.80 -17.60
CA LYS A 88 -0.75 12.86 -17.15
C LYS A 88 -1.00 12.80 -15.65
N LEU A 89 -1.17 11.60 -15.08
CA LEU A 89 -1.37 11.41 -13.65
C LEU A 89 -0.14 11.85 -12.85
N ASP A 90 1.07 11.50 -13.32
CA ASP A 90 2.33 11.91 -12.69
C ASP A 90 2.53 13.43 -12.70
N SER A 91 1.95 14.15 -13.68
CA SER A 91 2.06 15.62 -13.76
C SER A 91 1.10 16.39 -12.83
N ILE A 92 0.18 15.69 -12.18
CA ILE A 92 -0.84 16.28 -11.29
C ILE A 92 -0.54 15.97 -9.81
N ALA A 93 0.36 15.02 -9.53
CA ALA A 93 0.91 14.72 -8.21
C ALA A 93 2.08 15.67 -7.88
#